data_AF-A0A165YW64-F1
#
_entry.id   AF-A0A165YW64-F1
#
_cell.length_a   1.000
_cell.length_b   1.000
_cell.length_c   1.000
_cell.angle_alpha   90.00
_cell.angle_beta   90.00
_cell.angle_gamma   90.00
#
_symmetry.space_group_name_H-M   'P 1'
#
loop_
_entity.id
_entity.type
_entity.pdbx_description
1 polymer ?
#
loop_
_entity_poly.entity_id
_entity_poly.type
_entity_poly.pdbx_seq_one_letter_code
_entity_poly.pdbx_strand_id
1 'polypeptide(L)'
;MISTSKKPVSDDLNNIQSYKSLLLSSLRSSTFLNPTLNLHSPSSTLYVSPSLTSLATCAVIGVSCSTSSVGSYAGFTGLGMLRASTFGQSDSGNIDADQVERAIKLGCAGREECLVIVDGGCTDEDLLRIAIGMERVRDELGLRIDWVLPCRILEGPAAAAANLLCKIIGAAAERGLPLSILAPLGKVVSNSLDVITHFGPPISDVANPTEDNSSLATTSSISTLVSSLLSSLLTSQSRNPIPFLQNVDGVEEKETALVITHFGGISSLEVGSIVDHVVRQLSEHDIHPSRLYSIPSSASESRGGFSIALLNISHAHYLFRAALLQASQSQSSSALPTGHGEDDDEYAFEEWLESLHVPDILTLLDDPTGTQCWSSNGTSPYSTSHSNPSANSGSASSAIRNVGWTWPRNPKRAKGEKENDEEFSAKVIFGASMASSRRNTGVGVHSSEIEAD
;
A
#
# COMPACT_ATOMS: atom_id res chain seq x y z
N MET A 1 -24.22 -39.19 -37.46
CA MET A 1 -23.58 -39.46 -36.16
C MET A 1 -22.11 -39.75 -36.40
N ILE A 2 -21.25 -38.74 -36.31
CA ILE A 2 -19.80 -38.93 -36.23
C ILE A 2 -19.40 -38.32 -34.88
N SER A 3 -19.16 -39.20 -33.91
CA SER A 3 -18.72 -38.85 -32.57
C SER A 3 -17.22 -38.56 -32.63
N THR A 4 -16.85 -37.30 -32.47
CA THR A 4 -15.46 -36.89 -32.24
C THR A 4 -15.18 -36.91 -30.74
N SER A 5 -14.71 -38.06 -30.27
CA SER A 5 -14.08 -38.21 -28.97
C SER A 5 -12.80 -37.35 -28.94
N LYS A 6 -12.87 -36.15 -28.35
CA LYS A 6 -11.69 -35.42 -27.89
C LYS A 6 -11.18 -36.10 -26.61
N LYS A 7 -10.05 -36.80 -26.71
CA LYS A 7 -9.21 -37.11 -25.54
C LYS A 7 -8.63 -35.79 -25.01
N PRO A 8 -8.56 -35.57 -23.69
CA PRO A 8 -7.82 -34.44 -23.14
C PRO A 8 -6.32 -34.70 -23.30
N VAL A 9 -5.63 -33.78 -23.96
CA VAL A 9 -4.19 -33.83 -24.22
C VAL A 9 -3.55 -32.68 -23.44
N SER A 10 -2.86 -33.00 -22.35
CA SER A 10 -1.64 -32.34 -21.84
C SER A 10 -1.49 -30.81 -21.95
N ASP A 11 -2.42 -30.01 -21.43
CA ASP A 11 -2.33 -28.54 -21.48
C ASP A 11 -1.61 -27.89 -20.27
N ASP A 12 -1.37 -28.61 -19.17
CA ASP A 12 -0.84 -28.00 -17.93
C ASP A 12 0.67 -27.64 -18.00
N LEU A 13 1.50 -28.40 -18.71
CA LEU A 13 2.94 -28.14 -18.77
C LEU A 13 3.33 -26.94 -19.67
N ASN A 14 2.57 -26.69 -20.74
CA ASN A 14 2.84 -25.57 -21.64
C ASN A 14 2.44 -24.23 -21.02
N ASN A 15 1.44 -24.23 -20.13
CA ASN A 15 0.95 -23.01 -19.47
C ASN A 15 1.93 -22.54 -18.37
N ILE A 16 2.53 -23.46 -17.61
CA ILE A 16 3.49 -23.14 -16.53
C ILE A 16 4.77 -22.48 -17.07
N GLN A 17 5.28 -22.92 -18.22
CA GLN A 17 6.44 -22.27 -18.86
C GLN A 17 6.13 -20.83 -19.29
N SER A 18 4.88 -20.53 -19.66
CA SER A 18 4.43 -19.19 -20.03
C SER A 18 4.44 -18.23 -18.83
N TYR A 19 3.81 -18.60 -17.71
CA TYR A 19 3.70 -17.72 -16.53
C TYR A 19 5.04 -17.40 -15.88
N LYS A 20 5.92 -18.40 -15.72
CA LYS A 20 7.26 -18.17 -15.16
C LYS A 20 8.07 -17.20 -16.01
N SER A 21 7.99 -17.32 -17.34
CA SER A 21 8.71 -16.44 -18.27
C SER A 21 8.17 -14.99 -18.22
N LEU A 22 6.85 -14.84 -18.06
CA LEU A 22 6.20 -13.54 -17.92
C LEU A 22 6.57 -12.87 -16.58
N LEU A 23 6.51 -13.62 -15.49
CA LEU A 23 6.94 -13.17 -14.16
C LEU A 23 8.38 -12.66 -14.20
N LEU A 24 9.32 -13.47 -14.71
CA LEU A 24 10.73 -13.07 -14.78
C LEU A 24 10.95 -11.84 -15.68
N SER A 25 10.22 -11.72 -16.78
CA SER A 25 10.28 -10.54 -17.65
C SER A 25 9.76 -9.29 -16.93
N SER A 26 8.67 -9.43 -16.17
CA SER A 26 8.11 -8.36 -15.33
C SER A 26 9.10 -7.92 -14.25
N LEU A 27 9.65 -8.85 -13.47
CA LEU A 27 10.65 -8.54 -12.42
C LEU A 27 11.92 -7.92 -13.00
N ARG A 28 12.35 -8.38 -14.19
CA ARG A 28 13.48 -7.79 -14.89
C ARG A 28 13.16 -6.35 -15.33
N SER A 29 11.92 -6.07 -15.76
CA SER A 29 11.51 -4.71 -16.07
C SER A 29 11.62 -3.78 -14.86
N SER A 30 11.32 -4.27 -13.65
CA SER A 30 11.52 -3.51 -12.41
C SER A 30 12.98 -3.11 -12.22
N THR A 31 13.96 -3.95 -12.57
CA THR A 31 15.38 -3.57 -12.51
C THR A 31 15.78 -2.49 -13.52
N PHE A 32 15.10 -2.41 -14.66
CA PHE A 32 15.33 -1.34 -15.64
C PHE A 32 14.74 0.00 -15.19
N LEU A 33 13.58 -0.05 -14.52
CA LEU A 33 12.89 1.14 -14.00
C LEU A 33 13.50 1.64 -12.69
N ASN A 34 14.13 0.75 -11.91
CA ASN A 34 14.81 1.11 -10.68
C ASN A 34 16.22 0.48 -10.60
N PRO A 35 17.29 1.26 -10.86
CA PRO A 35 18.66 0.75 -10.89
C PRO A 35 19.20 0.36 -9.51
N THR A 36 18.46 0.63 -8.43
CA THR A 36 18.82 0.18 -7.09
C THR A 36 18.50 -1.29 -6.85
N LEU A 37 17.73 -1.92 -7.75
CA LEU A 37 17.25 -3.29 -7.62
C LEU A 37 18.04 -4.27 -8.46
N ASN A 38 18.20 -5.47 -7.92
CA ASN A 38 18.76 -6.63 -8.59
C ASN A 38 17.73 -7.76 -8.63
N LEU A 39 17.83 -8.62 -9.63
CA LEU A 39 16.99 -9.80 -9.79
C LEU A 39 17.84 -11.07 -9.65
N HIS A 40 17.46 -11.93 -8.71
CA HIS A 40 17.93 -13.30 -8.65
C HIS A 40 16.89 -14.20 -9.34
N SER A 41 17.10 -14.45 -10.64
CA SER A 41 16.16 -15.17 -11.50
C SER A 41 15.80 -16.58 -11.02
N PRO A 42 16.71 -17.42 -10.48
CA PRO A 42 16.35 -18.78 -10.08
C PRO A 42 15.29 -18.86 -8.98
N SER A 43 15.31 -17.92 -8.03
CA SER A 43 14.31 -17.85 -6.94
C SER A 43 13.19 -16.86 -7.21
N SER A 44 13.17 -16.20 -8.37
CA SER A 44 12.28 -15.07 -8.65
C SER A 44 12.32 -14.01 -7.55
N THR A 45 13.51 -13.66 -7.06
CA THR A 45 13.66 -12.68 -5.97
C THR A 45 14.18 -11.35 -6.50
N LEU A 46 13.43 -10.29 -6.26
CA LEU A 46 13.85 -8.91 -6.45
C LEU A 46 14.44 -8.40 -5.13
N TYR A 47 15.59 -7.72 -5.15
CA TYR A 47 16.21 -7.24 -3.91
C TYR A 47 16.99 -5.94 -4.14
N VAL A 48 17.05 -5.12 -3.11
CA VAL A 48 17.84 -3.88 -3.08
C VAL A 48 19.32 -4.24 -3.08
N SER A 49 20.11 -3.53 -3.88
CA SER A 49 21.56 -3.72 -3.97
C SER A 49 22.22 -3.67 -2.60
N PRO A 50 23.00 -4.71 -2.20
CA PRO A 50 23.71 -4.74 -0.92
C PRO A 50 24.68 -3.58 -0.71
N SER A 51 25.16 -2.98 -1.81
CA SER A 51 26.08 -1.84 -1.79
C SER A 51 25.42 -0.53 -1.33
N LEU A 52 24.08 -0.46 -1.28
CA LEU A 52 23.38 0.74 -0.86
C LEU A 52 23.34 0.83 0.66
N THR A 53 23.99 1.86 1.18
CA THR A 53 24.00 2.18 2.61
C THR A 53 22.57 2.48 3.08
N SER A 54 22.20 1.89 4.20
CA SER A 54 20.91 2.09 4.85
C SER A 54 21.10 1.92 6.35
N LEU A 55 20.39 2.75 7.12
CA LEU A 55 20.40 2.71 8.58
C LEU A 55 19.56 1.57 9.14
N ALA A 56 18.81 0.85 8.29
CA ALA A 56 17.97 -0.25 8.70
C ALA A 56 18.80 -1.38 9.33
N THR A 57 18.57 -1.60 10.63
CA THR A 57 19.11 -2.69 11.43
C THR A 57 18.36 -4.00 11.17
N CYS A 58 17.05 -3.90 10.92
CA CYS A 58 16.19 -5.01 10.51
C CYS A 58 15.85 -4.93 9.01
N ALA A 59 15.96 -6.05 8.30
CA ALA A 59 15.50 -6.16 6.92
C ALA A 59 13.99 -6.46 6.89
N VAL A 60 13.26 -5.83 5.96
CA VAL A 60 11.85 -6.15 5.71
C VAL A 60 11.75 -6.89 4.39
N ILE A 61 11.21 -8.11 4.41
CA ILE A 61 11.15 -9.01 3.26
C ILE A 61 9.69 -9.29 2.91
N GLY A 62 9.32 -9.05 1.65
CA GLY A 62 8.01 -9.40 1.12
C GLY A 62 7.96 -10.81 0.56
N VAL A 63 6.94 -11.58 0.92
CA VAL A 63 6.74 -12.93 0.42
C VAL A 63 5.35 -13.05 -0.15
N SER A 64 5.28 -13.18 -1.48
CA SER A 64 4.03 -13.37 -2.19
C SER A 64 3.92 -14.80 -2.69
N CYS A 65 2.80 -15.46 -2.37
CA CYS A 65 2.54 -16.84 -2.78
C CYS A 65 1.97 -16.95 -4.20
N SER A 66 1.45 -15.86 -4.74
CA SER A 66 0.73 -15.81 -6.01
C SER A 66 1.35 -14.84 -7.01
N THR A 67 1.11 -15.05 -8.30
CA THR A 67 1.50 -14.09 -9.32
C THR A 67 0.58 -12.85 -9.39
N SER A 68 -0.61 -12.91 -8.80
CA SER A 68 -1.56 -11.79 -8.74
C SER A 68 -1.15 -10.67 -7.78
N SER A 69 -0.28 -10.93 -6.80
CA SER A 69 0.20 -9.90 -5.87
C SER A 69 1.59 -9.37 -6.23
N VAL A 70 2.15 -9.80 -7.37
CA VAL A 70 3.50 -9.41 -7.84
C VAL A 70 3.65 -7.91 -7.89
N GLY A 71 2.62 -7.23 -8.37
CA GLY A 71 2.64 -5.79 -8.51
C GLY A 71 2.83 -4.99 -7.23
N SER A 72 2.14 -5.40 -6.17
CA SER A 72 2.31 -4.80 -4.86
C SER A 72 3.73 -5.05 -4.33
N TYR A 73 4.16 -6.30 -4.22
CA TYR A 73 5.44 -6.59 -3.57
C TYR A 73 6.67 -6.20 -4.41
N ALA A 74 6.65 -6.38 -5.73
CA ALA A 74 7.75 -5.95 -6.61
C ALA A 74 7.82 -4.41 -6.67
N GLY A 75 6.65 -3.76 -6.83
CA GLY A 75 6.54 -2.31 -6.90
C GLY A 75 6.98 -1.58 -5.64
N PHE A 76 6.88 -2.24 -4.48
CA PHE A 76 7.33 -1.74 -3.18
C PHE A 76 8.70 -2.25 -2.72
N THR A 77 9.41 -2.99 -3.57
CA THR A 77 10.81 -3.31 -3.28
C THR A 77 11.69 -2.10 -3.60
N GLY A 78 12.41 -1.63 -2.59
CA GLY A 78 13.17 -0.38 -2.63
C GLY A 78 13.48 0.12 -1.22
N LEU A 79 14.39 1.09 -1.12
CA LEU A 79 14.72 1.76 0.14
C LEU A 79 13.47 2.38 0.77
N GLY A 80 13.34 2.32 2.10
CA GLY A 80 12.16 2.83 2.82
C GLY A 80 10.91 1.95 2.77
N MET A 81 10.94 0.79 2.09
CA MET A 81 9.86 -0.21 2.08
C MET A 81 10.45 -1.64 2.19
N LEU A 82 10.31 -2.48 1.16
CA LEU A 82 10.81 -3.86 1.18
C LEU A 82 12.26 -3.92 0.68
N ARG A 83 13.14 -4.60 1.42
CA ARG A 83 14.53 -4.83 1.02
C ARG A 83 14.67 -5.94 -0.01
N ALA A 84 13.79 -6.93 0.04
CA ALA A 84 13.64 -7.93 -0.99
C ALA A 84 12.19 -8.41 -1.05
N SER A 85 11.79 -8.94 -2.21
CA SER A 85 10.51 -9.60 -2.41
C SER A 85 10.68 -10.87 -3.23
N THR A 86 9.96 -11.93 -2.88
CA THR A 86 9.94 -13.18 -3.64
C THR A 86 8.52 -13.60 -3.97
N PHE A 87 8.36 -14.33 -5.07
CA PHE A 87 7.06 -14.63 -5.67
C PHE A 87 6.92 -16.12 -5.99
N GLY A 88 5.72 -16.65 -5.73
CA GLY A 88 5.30 -17.95 -6.25
C GLY A 88 5.24 -17.97 -7.78
N GLN A 89 5.18 -19.17 -8.35
CA GLN A 89 5.23 -19.36 -9.81
C GLN A 89 3.86 -19.58 -10.48
N SER A 90 2.76 -19.49 -9.72
CA SER A 90 1.39 -19.59 -10.23
C SER A 90 0.43 -18.67 -9.46
N ASP A 91 -0.76 -18.43 -10.00
CA ASP A 91 -1.82 -17.65 -9.33
C ASP A 91 -2.46 -18.43 -8.16
N SER A 92 -2.33 -19.75 -8.13
CA SER A 92 -2.98 -20.65 -7.15
C SER A 92 -2.18 -20.90 -5.87
N GLY A 93 -1.05 -20.20 -5.65
CA GLY A 93 -0.14 -20.51 -4.56
C GLY A 93 0.84 -21.62 -4.95
N ASN A 94 2.13 -21.29 -5.02
CA ASN A 94 3.21 -22.26 -5.22
C ASN A 94 4.57 -21.62 -4.91
N ILE A 95 4.82 -21.32 -3.63
CA ILE A 95 6.10 -20.79 -3.18
C ILE A 95 6.95 -21.84 -2.48
N ASP A 96 8.21 -21.97 -2.88
CA ASP A 96 9.13 -22.94 -2.29
C ASP A 96 9.91 -22.37 -1.10
N ALA A 97 10.23 -23.23 -0.12
CA ALA A 97 11.06 -22.87 1.03
C ALA A 97 12.43 -22.32 0.60
N ASP A 98 13.01 -22.87 -0.47
CA ASP A 98 14.30 -22.43 -1.03
C ASP A 98 14.23 -21.00 -1.57
N GLN A 99 13.07 -20.58 -2.11
CA GLN A 99 12.87 -19.21 -2.57
C GLN A 99 12.83 -18.22 -1.39
N VAL A 100 12.12 -18.59 -0.33
CA VAL A 100 12.02 -17.80 0.90
C VAL A 100 13.39 -17.67 1.57
N GLU A 101 14.09 -18.80 1.71
CA GLU A 101 15.45 -18.85 2.23
C GLU A 101 16.38 -17.93 1.42
N ARG A 102 16.32 -18.03 0.09
CA ARG A 102 17.16 -17.21 -0.78
C ARG A 102 16.84 -15.72 -0.66
N ALA A 103 15.56 -15.37 -0.58
CA ALA A 103 15.10 -14.00 -0.46
C ALA A 103 15.56 -13.33 0.83
N ILE A 104 15.44 -14.03 1.97
CA ILE A 104 15.90 -13.53 3.26
C ILE A 104 17.41 -13.32 3.22
N LYS A 105 18.17 -14.31 2.72
CA LYS A 105 19.64 -14.20 2.64
C LYS A 105 20.10 -13.03 1.75
N LEU A 106 19.43 -12.79 0.62
CA LEU A 106 19.75 -11.68 -0.28
C LEU A 106 19.35 -10.32 0.31
N GLY A 107 18.18 -10.23 0.96
CA GLY A 107 17.68 -8.98 1.53
C GLY A 107 18.38 -8.57 2.83
N CYS A 108 18.79 -9.52 3.68
CA CYS A 108 19.44 -9.19 4.96
C CYS A 108 20.86 -8.65 4.75
N ALA A 109 21.63 -9.24 3.83
CA ALA A 109 22.97 -8.78 3.41
C ALA A 109 23.83 -8.20 4.55
N GLY A 110 24.03 -8.97 5.63
CA GLY A 110 24.81 -8.57 6.81
C GLY A 110 24.00 -8.01 7.99
N ARG A 111 22.66 -8.04 7.92
CA ARG A 111 21.76 -7.78 9.05
C ARG A 111 21.51 -9.05 9.85
N GLU A 112 21.27 -8.88 11.14
CA GLU A 112 20.93 -9.97 12.07
C GLU A 112 19.43 -10.14 12.28
N GLU A 113 18.63 -9.17 11.85
CA GLU A 113 17.20 -9.12 12.08
C GLU A 113 16.41 -9.04 10.77
N CYS A 114 15.28 -9.76 10.72
CA CYS A 114 14.41 -9.82 9.55
C CYS A 114 12.94 -9.88 9.97
N LEU A 115 12.10 -9.03 9.38
CA LEU A 115 10.65 -9.17 9.44
C LEU A 115 10.11 -9.57 8.06
N VAL A 116 9.37 -10.67 8.01
CA VAL A 116 8.75 -11.18 6.79
C VAL A 116 7.29 -10.74 6.72
N ILE A 117 6.91 -10.02 5.66
CA ILE A 117 5.51 -9.68 5.36
C ILE A 117 5.01 -10.73 4.36
N VAL A 118 4.08 -11.58 4.79
CA VAL A 118 3.55 -12.68 3.99
C VAL A 118 2.21 -12.28 3.38
N ASP A 119 1.99 -12.56 2.11
CA ASP A 119 0.73 -12.23 1.43
C ASP A 119 -0.51 -12.89 2.09
N GLY A 120 -1.61 -12.13 2.16
CA GLY A 120 -2.85 -12.59 2.78
C GLY A 120 -3.59 -13.67 1.99
N GLY A 121 -3.20 -13.90 0.73
CA GLY A 121 -3.75 -14.95 -0.15
C GLY A 121 -3.04 -16.30 -0.05
N CYS A 122 -2.06 -16.48 0.83
CA CYS A 122 -1.32 -17.74 0.97
C CYS A 122 -2.19 -18.85 1.57
N THR A 123 -2.06 -20.06 1.02
CA THR A 123 -2.69 -21.27 1.58
C THR A 123 -1.95 -21.75 2.82
N ASP A 124 -2.57 -22.62 3.63
CA ASP A 124 -1.89 -23.23 4.79
C ASP A 124 -0.63 -24.01 4.37
N GLU A 125 -0.62 -24.58 3.16
CA GLU A 125 0.52 -25.28 2.58
C GLU A 125 1.66 -24.31 2.23
N ASP A 126 1.34 -23.14 1.66
CA ASP A 126 2.31 -22.07 1.40
C ASP A 126 2.91 -21.54 2.71
N LEU A 127 2.07 -21.30 3.73
CA LEU A 127 2.52 -20.84 5.04
C LEU A 127 3.49 -21.84 5.69
N LEU A 128 3.24 -23.14 5.54
CA LEU A 128 4.17 -24.17 6.01
C LEU A 128 5.52 -24.09 5.28
N ARG A 129 5.53 -23.93 3.95
CA ARG A 129 6.78 -23.80 3.17
C ARG A 129 7.55 -22.53 3.54
N ILE A 130 6.84 -21.43 3.77
CA ILE A 130 7.44 -20.17 4.24
C ILE A 130 8.08 -20.35 5.60
N ALA A 131 7.38 -20.98 6.54
CA ALA A 131 7.90 -21.26 7.87
C ALA A 131 9.17 -22.14 7.81
N ILE A 132 9.17 -23.18 6.98
CA ILE A 132 10.36 -24.02 6.76
C ILE A 132 11.53 -23.18 6.20
N GLY A 133 11.28 -22.32 5.21
CA GLY A 133 12.30 -21.43 4.65
C GLY A 133 12.89 -20.47 5.70
N MET A 134 12.05 -19.90 6.56
CA MET A 134 12.49 -19.04 7.67
C MET A 134 13.32 -19.83 8.70
N GLU A 135 12.87 -21.01 9.12
CA GLU A 135 13.59 -21.84 10.09
C GLU A 135 14.97 -22.27 9.60
N ARG A 136 15.09 -22.63 8.32
CA ARG A 136 16.41 -22.95 7.72
C ARG A 136 17.39 -21.78 7.83
N VAL A 137 16.92 -20.55 7.61
CA VAL A 137 17.77 -19.36 7.74
C VAL A 137 18.10 -19.07 9.20
N ARG A 138 17.15 -19.26 10.13
CA ARG A 138 17.40 -19.13 11.57
C ARG A 138 18.51 -20.10 12.01
N ASP A 139 18.44 -21.35 11.58
CA ASP A 139 19.43 -22.39 11.92
C ASP A 139 20.80 -22.12 11.28
N GLU A 140 20.85 -21.76 9.99
CA GLU A 140 22.12 -21.58 9.26
C GLU A 140 22.85 -20.29 9.62
N LEU A 141 22.13 -19.18 9.78
CA LEU A 141 22.72 -17.84 9.92
C LEU A 141 22.50 -17.22 11.32
N GLY A 142 21.72 -17.85 12.20
CA GLY A 142 21.40 -17.29 13.51
C GLY A 142 20.57 -16.00 13.46
N LEU A 143 19.87 -15.74 12.36
CA LEU A 143 19.05 -14.53 12.21
C LEU A 143 17.86 -14.56 13.17
N ARG A 144 17.56 -13.42 13.78
CA ARG A 144 16.27 -13.19 14.44
C ARG A 144 15.26 -12.86 13.36
N ILE A 145 14.31 -13.77 13.17
CA ILE A 145 13.27 -13.60 12.17
C ILE A 145 11.93 -13.53 12.89
N ASP A 146 11.03 -12.65 12.46
CA ASP A 146 9.60 -12.70 12.79
C ASP A 146 8.80 -12.47 11.50
N TRP A 147 7.47 -12.56 11.58
CA TRP A 147 6.61 -12.38 10.41
C TRP A 147 5.24 -11.80 10.77
N VAL A 148 4.62 -11.19 9.77
CA VAL A 148 3.27 -10.63 9.87
C VAL A 148 2.47 -10.98 8.62
N LEU A 149 1.19 -11.28 8.84
CA LEU A 149 0.19 -11.41 7.79
C LEU A 149 -0.64 -10.12 7.73
N PRO A 150 -0.94 -9.59 6.55
CA PRO A 150 -2.02 -8.65 6.35
C PRO A 150 -3.35 -9.24 6.81
N CYS A 151 -4.27 -8.37 7.25
CA CYS A 151 -5.62 -8.77 7.64
C CYS A 151 -6.27 -9.67 6.57
N ARG A 152 -6.87 -10.80 6.98
CA ARG A 152 -7.58 -11.71 6.09
C ARG A 152 -8.88 -11.04 5.61
N ILE A 153 -9.02 -10.82 4.30
CA ILE A 153 -10.09 -10.01 3.68
C ILE A 153 -11.46 -10.71 3.69
N LEU A 154 -12.53 -9.90 3.70
CA LEU A 154 -13.92 -10.30 3.44
C LEU A 154 -14.05 -11.09 2.13
N GLU A 155 -13.59 -10.52 1.02
CA GLU A 155 -13.54 -11.12 -0.31
C GLU A 155 -12.38 -10.49 -1.12
N GLY A 156 -11.61 -11.31 -1.88
CA GLY A 156 -10.58 -10.87 -2.83
C GLY A 156 -9.12 -10.82 -2.31
N PRO A 157 -8.14 -10.39 -3.14
CA PRO A 157 -6.71 -10.38 -2.82
C PRO A 157 -6.27 -9.23 -1.90
N ALA A 158 -5.32 -9.53 -1.00
CA ALA A 158 -4.88 -8.68 0.13
C ALA A 158 -3.93 -7.54 -0.24
N ALA A 159 -3.91 -7.17 -1.51
CA ALA A 159 -2.98 -6.20 -2.06
C ALA A 159 -3.02 -4.87 -1.29
N ALA A 160 -4.20 -4.27 -1.09
CA ALA A 160 -4.30 -2.96 -0.44
C ALA A 160 -3.83 -2.95 1.03
N ALA A 161 -4.10 -4.01 1.80
CA ALA A 161 -3.59 -4.15 3.16
C ALA A 161 -2.05 -4.29 3.16
N ALA A 162 -1.54 -5.13 2.26
CA ALA A 162 -0.10 -5.32 2.11
C ALA A 162 0.62 -4.01 1.75
N ASN A 163 0.02 -3.15 0.91
CA ASN A 163 0.60 -1.86 0.55
C ASN A 163 0.91 -0.99 1.80
N LEU A 164 -0.06 -0.85 2.71
CA LEU A 164 0.10 -0.05 3.94
C LEU A 164 1.11 -0.68 4.90
N LEU A 165 1.05 -2.00 5.09
CA LEU A 165 2.01 -2.73 5.91
C LEU A 165 3.44 -2.57 5.41
N CYS A 166 3.66 -2.75 4.10
CA CYS A 166 4.98 -2.57 3.49
C CYS A 166 5.50 -1.15 3.69
N LYS A 167 4.63 -0.12 3.59
CA LYS A 167 5.03 1.27 3.80
C LYS A 167 5.41 1.55 5.24
N ILE A 168 4.51 1.26 6.18
CA ILE A 168 4.66 1.65 7.58
C ILE A 168 5.85 0.93 8.20
N ILE A 169 5.91 -0.40 8.02
CA ILE A 169 6.99 -1.23 8.57
C ILE A 169 8.32 -0.91 7.89
N GLY A 170 8.33 -0.77 6.56
CA GLY A 170 9.57 -0.51 5.84
C GLY A 170 10.15 0.87 6.14
N ALA A 171 9.32 1.90 6.31
CA ALA A 171 9.75 3.22 6.75
C ALA A 171 10.30 3.17 8.19
N ALA A 172 9.63 2.43 9.07
CA ALA A 172 10.07 2.22 10.46
C ALA A 172 11.42 1.50 10.51
N ALA A 173 11.61 0.49 9.67
CA ALA A 173 12.88 -0.21 9.52
C ALA A 173 13.98 0.70 8.97
N GLU A 174 13.69 1.53 7.96
CA GLU A 174 14.67 2.48 7.38
C GLU A 174 15.13 3.53 8.39
N ARG A 175 14.29 3.87 9.37
CA ARG A 175 14.65 4.69 10.53
C ARG A 175 15.51 3.99 11.58
N GLY A 176 15.80 2.70 11.40
CA GLY A 176 16.67 1.91 12.28
C GLY A 176 15.95 1.24 13.45
N LEU A 177 14.60 1.18 13.43
CA LEU A 177 13.86 0.51 14.49
C LEU A 177 14.10 -1.01 14.47
N PRO A 178 14.32 -1.64 15.63
CA PRO A 178 14.65 -3.06 15.72
C PRO A 178 13.41 -3.96 15.56
N LEU A 179 13.64 -5.25 15.30
CA LEU A 179 12.59 -6.24 15.10
C LEU A 179 11.59 -6.32 16.27
N SER A 180 12.06 -6.11 17.50
CA SER A 180 11.22 -6.09 18.70
C SER A 180 10.15 -4.99 18.70
N ILE A 181 10.32 -3.95 17.88
CA ILE A 181 9.37 -2.86 17.69
C ILE A 181 8.57 -3.08 16.40
N LEU A 182 9.23 -3.52 15.33
CA LEU A 182 8.60 -3.73 14.02
C LEU A 182 7.55 -4.85 14.03
N ALA A 183 7.80 -5.96 14.72
CA ALA A 183 6.85 -7.08 14.75
C ALA A 183 5.54 -6.72 15.48
N PRO A 184 5.55 -6.12 16.69
CA PRO A 184 4.34 -5.58 17.30
C PRO A 184 3.64 -4.54 16.44
N LEU A 185 4.39 -3.58 15.85
CA LEU A 185 3.83 -2.54 14.99
C LEU A 185 3.10 -3.13 13.78
N GLY A 186 3.70 -4.13 13.12
CA GLY A 186 3.07 -4.82 12.00
C GLY A 186 1.78 -5.52 12.41
N LYS A 187 1.77 -6.18 13.57
CA LYS A 187 0.60 -6.91 14.08
C LYS A 187 -0.56 -5.98 14.42
N VAL A 188 -0.29 -4.85 15.06
CA VAL A 188 -1.34 -3.87 15.42
C VAL A 188 -1.85 -3.11 14.21
N VAL A 189 -1.00 -2.77 13.25
CA VAL A 189 -1.41 -2.19 11.97
C VAL A 189 -2.30 -3.17 11.22
N SER A 190 -1.90 -4.45 11.12
CA SER A 190 -2.72 -5.48 10.49
C SER A 190 -4.09 -5.61 11.16
N ASN A 191 -4.15 -5.61 12.49
CA ASN A 191 -5.43 -5.70 13.21
C ASN A 191 -6.30 -4.44 13.04
N SER A 192 -5.69 -3.28 12.77
CA SER A 192 -6.41 -2.01 12.63
C SER A 192 -6.82 -1.68 11.18
N LEU A 193 -6.63 -2.64 10.26
CA LEU A 193 -6.93 -2.53 8.84
C LEU A 193 -8.20 -3.28 8.46
N ASP A 194 -9.13 -2.58 7.82
CA ASP A 194 -10.27 -3.18 7.13
C ASP A 194 -10.11 -2.98 5.62
N VAL A 195 -10.32 -4.06 4.86
CA VAL A 195 -10.21 -4.07 3.40
C VAL A 195 -11.41 -4.74 2.78
N ILE A 196 -11.88 -4.19 1.67
CA ILE A 196 -12.87 -4.84 0.81
C ILE A 196 -12.43 -4.71 -0.65
N THR A 197 -12.59 -5.79 -1.42
CA THR A 197 -12.19 -5.84 -2.84
C THR A 197 -13.39 -6.15 -3.72
N HIS A 198 -13.48 -5.46 -4.85
CA HIS A 198 -14.47 -5.70 -5.89
C HIS A 198 -13.79 -6.00 -7.22
N PHE A 199 -14.23 -7.09 -7.88
CA PHE A 199 -13.92 -7.39 -9.26
C PHE A 199 -15.18 -7.34 -10.12
N GLY A 200 -15.09 -6.69 -11.27
CA GLY A 200 -16.22 -6.53 -12.19
C GLY A 200 -15.74 -6.24 -13.61
N PRO A 201 -16.65 -6.25 -14.60
CA PRO A 201 -16.35 -5.67 -15.90
C PRO A 201 -15.95 -4.18 -15.72
N PRO A 202 -15.15 -3.61 -16.65
CA PRO A 202 -14.95 -2.16 -16.70
C PRO A 202 -16.31 -1.47 -16.60
N ILE A 203 -16.43 -0.44 -15.77
CA ILE A 203 -17.73 0.22 -15.54
C ILE A 203 -18.24 0.84 -16.86
N SER A 204 -17.33 1.19 -17.76
CA SER A 204 -17.63 1.58 -19.14
C SER A 204 -18.38 0.52 -19.97
N ASP A 205 -18.22 -0.78 -19.70
CA ASP A 205 -18.88 -1.86 -20.47
C ASP A 205 -20.31 -2.15 -19.96
N VAL A 206 -20.67 -1.67 -18.78
CA VAL A 206 -22.05 -1.70 -18.26
C VAL A 206 -22.92 -0.65 -18.98
N ALA A 207 -22.31 0.26 -19.75
CA ALA A 207 -22.96 1.37 -20.46
C ALA A 207 -23.39 1.04 -21.90
N ASN A 208 -23.68 -0.23 -22.22
CA ASN A 208 -24.47 -0.58 -23.42
C ASN A 208 -25.93 -0.94 -23.06
N PRO A 209 -26.75 -0.02 -22.53
CA PRO A 209 -28.16 -0.05 -22.81
C PRO A 209 -28.39 0.73 -24.12
N THR A 210 -29.07 0.11 -25.05
CA THR A 210 -29.77 0.82 -26.12
C THR A 210 -30.54 2.02 -25.53
N GLU A 211 -30.27 3.21 -26.06
CA GLU A 211 -31.00 4.48 -25.89
C GLU A 211 -30.82 5.27 -24.58
N ASP A 212 -30.40 6.53 -24.77
CA ASP A 212 -30.52 7.75 -23.94
C ASP A 212 -30.09 7.72 -22.45
N ASN A 213 -29.01 8.46 -22.16
CA ASN A 213 -28.43 8.86 -20.84
C ASN A 213 -27.30 7.99 -20.25
N SER A 214 -26.25 7.71 -21.04
CA SER A 214 -25.12 6.84 -20.64
C SER A 214 -24.21 7.36 -19.50
N SER A 215 -24.10 8.68 -19.29
CA SER A 215 -23.24 9.23 -18.22
C SER A 215 -23.90 9.23 -16.83
N LEU A 216 -25.23 9.40 -16.75
CA LEU A 216 -25.95 9.40 -15.48
C LEU A 216 -26.18 7.96 -14.96
N ALA A 217 -26.34 6.99 -15.86
CA ALA A 217 -26.47 5.58 -15.52
C ALA A 217 -25.17 4.98 -14.93
N THR A 218 -24.01 5.40 -15.44
CA THR A 218 -22.70 4.95 -14.96
C THR A 218 -22.35 5.52 -13.58
N THR A 219 -22.61 6.81 -13.32
CA THR A 219 -22.40 7.42 -11.99
C THR A 219 -23.34 6.83 -10.93
N SER A 220 -24.59 6.53 -11.32
CA SER A 220 -25.56 5.85 -10.43
C SER A 220 -25.10 4.45 -10.04
N SER A 221 -24.45 3.73 -10.97
CA SER A 221 -23.89 2.39 -10.72
C SER A 221 -22.66 2.41 -9.82
N ILE A 222 -21.76 3.40 -9.97
CA ILE A 222 -20.56 3.51 -9.11
C ILE A 222 -20.96 3.91 -7.70
N SER A 223 -21.84 4.92 -7.56
CA SER A 223 -22.28 5.38 -6.26
C SER A 223 -22.91 4.25 -5.45
N THR A 224 -23.82 3.47 -6.05
CA THR A 224 -24.50 2.34 -5.38
C THR A 224 -23.55 1.19 -5.05
N LEU A 225 -22.60 0.88 -5.95
CA LEU A 225 -21.55 -0.11 -5.69
C LEU A 225 -20.68 0.32 -4.50
N VAL A 226 -20.17 1.56 -4.49
CA VAL A 226 -19.37 2.09 -3.39
C VAL A 226 -20.17 2.08 -2.09
N SER A 227 -21.45 2.46 -2.11
CA SER A 227 -22.31 2.41 -0.91
C SER A 227 -22.44 1.00 -0.35
N SER A 228 -22.61 0.00 -1.22
CA SER A 228 -22.66 -1.41 -0.81
C SER A 228 -21.35 -1.88 -0.19
N LEU A 229 -20.21 -1.54 -0.82
CA LEU A 229 -18.88 -1.90 -0.34
C LEU A 229 -18.54 -1.23 1.00
N LEU A 230 -18.79 0.08 1.13
CA LEU A 230 -18.57 0.81 2.37
C LEU A 230 -19.50 0.33 3.49
N SER A 231 -20.76 0.04 3.18
CA SER A 231 -21.68 -0.55 4.14
C SER A 231 -21.13 -1.87 4.66
N SER A 232 -20.66 -2.75 3.78
CA SER A 232 -20.05 -4.03 4.18
C SER A 232 -18.77 -3.83 5.00
N LEU A 233 -17.88 -2.91 4.58
CA LEU A 233 -16.62 -2.63 5.27
C LEU A 233 -16.86 -2.05 6.68
N LEU A 234 -17.79 -1.11 6.84
CA LEU A 234 -18.05 -0.43 8.11
C LEU A 234 -18.93 -1.24 9.08
N THR A 235 -19.78 -2.14 8.57
CA THR A 235 -20.67 -2.98 9.40
C THR A 235 -20.12 -4.35 9.71
N SER A 236 -19.04 -4.78 9.05
CA SER A 236 -18.41 -6.09 9.28
C SER A 236 -17.86 -6.20 10.71
N GLN A 237 -18.65 -6.80 11.60
CA GLN A 237 -18.23 -7.21 12.96
C GLN A 237 -17.37 -8.48 12.97
N SER A 238 -17.18 -9.15 11.83
CA SER A 238 -16.67 -10.54 11.85
C SER A 238 -15.19 -10.69 12.19
N ARG A 239 -14.44 -9.60 12.39
CA ARG A 239 -12.96 -9.61 12.34
C ARG A 239 -12.25 -8.75 13.38
N ASN A 240 -12.82 -7.60 13.72
CA ASN A 240 -12.35 -6.77 14.82
C ASN A 240 -13.37 -6.80 15.96
N PRO A 241 -12.96 -7.07 17.22
CA PRO A 241 -13.86 -7.01 18.36
C PRO A 241 -14.37 -5.58 18.61
N ILE A 242 -13.72 -4.59 18.01
CA ILE A 242 -14.07 -3.18 18.05
C ILE A 242 -14.45 -2.77 16.62
N PRO A 243 -15.73 -2.49 16.33
CA PRO A 243 -16.16 -1.94 15.05
C PRO A 243 -15.31 -0.71 14.68
N PHE A 244 -15.02 -0.50 13.40
CA PHE A 244 -14.31 0.70 12.92
C PHE A 244 -14.92 2.01 13.48
N LEU A 245 -16.24 2.00 13.67
CA LEU A 245 -17.03 3.11 14.18
C LEU A 245 -17.05 3.24 15.72
N GLN A 246 -16.57 2.26 16.47
CA GLN A 246 -16.52 2.36 17.93
C GLN A 246 -15.31 3.19 18.36
N ASN A 247 -15.55 4.20 19.19
CA ASN A 247 -14.49 5.05 19.73
C ASN A 247 -13.63 4.22 20.68
N VAL A 248 -12.30 4.40 20.58
CA VAL A 248 -11.39 3.99 21.65
C VAL A 248 -11.56 5.01 22.77
N ASP A 249 -11.74 4.55 24.01
CA ASP A 249 -11.91 5.42 25.17
C ASP A 249 -10.73 6.41 25.26
N GLY A 250 -11.04 7.72 25.34
CA GLY A 250 -10.04 8.79 25.44
C GLY A 250 -9.55 9.40 24.12
N VAL A 251 -10.00 8.91 22.96
CA VAL A 251 -9.65 9.50 21.65
C VAL A 251 -10.84 10.31 21.11
N GLU A 252 -10.71 11.64 21.08
CA GLU A 252 -11.76 12.55 20.57
C GLU A 252 -11.83 12.57 19.03
N GLU A 253 -10.71 12.39 18.32
CA GLU A 253 -10.63 12.42 16.85
C GLU A 253 -10.05 11.13 16.26
N LYS A 254 -10.72 10.59 15.24
CA LYS A 254 -10.29 9.37 14.54
C LYS A 254 -9.37 9.74 13.38
N GLU A 255 -8.07 9.52 13.57
CA GLU A 255 -7.14 9.58 12.46
C GLU A 255 -7.25 8.31 11.62
N THR A 256 -7.40 8.48 10.31
CA THR A 256 -7.57 7.36 9.39
C THR A 256 -6.71 7.55 8.13
N ALA A 257 -6.25 6.45 7.54
CA ALA A 257 -5.64 6.45 6.21
C ALA A 257 -6.45 5.60 5.25
N LEU A 258 -6.67 6.12 4.05
CA LEU A 258 -7.41 5.47 2.97
C LEU A 258 -6.47 5.12 1.83
N VAL A 259 -6.52 3.87 1.37
CA VAL A 259 -5.84 3.42 0.17
C VAL A 259 -6.85 2.80 -0.78
N ILE A 260 -6.95 3.38 -1.97
CA ILE A 260 -7.65 2.80 -3.11
C ILE A 260 -6.62 2.09 -3.98
N THR A 261 -6.67 0.76 -4.00
CA THR A 261 -5.82 -0.02 -4.89
C THR A 261 -6.64 -0.46 -6.09
N HIS A 262 -6.25 -0.06 -7.29
CA HIS A 262 -6.98 -0.38 -8.51
C HIS A 262 -6.23 -1.43 -9.34
N PHE A 263 -6.97 -2.41 -9.88
CA PHE A 263 -6.43 -3.49 -10.70
C PHE A 263 -6.53 -3.12 -12.19
N GLY A 264 -5.94 -3.95 -13.06
CA GLY A 264 -5.99 -3.73 -14.51
C GLY A 264 -7.43 -3.67 -15.04
N GLY A 265 -7.64 -2.98 -16.16
CA GLY A 265 -8.97 -2.90 -16.79
C GLY A 265 -9.90 -1.80 -16.23
N ILE A 266 -9.40 -0.94 -15.33
CA ILE A 266 -10.08 0.30 -14.93
C ILE A 266 -9.31 1.50 -15.50
N SER A 267 -10.02 2.43 -16.15
CA SER A 267 -9.47 3.68 -16.67
C SER A 267 -9.14 4.69 -15.57
N SER A 268 -8.22 5.61 -15.83
CA SER A 268 -7.87 6.66 -14.86
C SER A 268 -9.06 7.57 -14.49
N LEU A 269 -10.06 7.72 -15.38
CA LEU A 269 -11.29 8.47 -15.09
C LEU A 269 -12.19 7.70 -14.12
N GLU A 270 -12.34 6.40 -14.31
CA GLU A 270 -13.09 5.54 -13.38
C GLU A 270 -12.42 5.50 -12.01
N VAL A 271 -11.09 5.40 -11.94
CA VAL A 271 -10.35 5.50 -10.66
C VAL A 271 -10.63 6.84 -9.97
N GLY A 272 -10.60 7.95 -10.71
CA GLY A 272 -10.93 9.28 -10.16
C GLY A 272 -12.36 9.35 -9.62
N SER A 273 -13.34 8.79 -10.34
CA SER A 273 -14.74 8.71 -9.93
C SER A 273 -14.94 7.84 -8.67
N ILE A 274 -14.26 6.69 -8.61
CA ILE A 274 -14.26 5.81 -7.43
C ILE A 274 -13.72 6.56 -6.21
N VAL A 275 -12.58 7.25 -6.35
CA VAL A 275 -11.99 8.04 -5.26
C VAL A 275 -12.96 9.11 -4.77
N ASP A 276 -13.59 9.88 -5.68
CA ASP A 276 -14.57 10.91 -5.32
C ASP A 276 -15.75 10.32 -4.54
N HIS A 277 -16.38 9.26 -5.07
CA HIS A 277 -17.53 8.62 -4.41
C HIS A 277 -17.16 8.03 -3.04
N VAL A 278 -15.99 7.40 -2.90
CA VAL A 278 -15.55 6.85 -1.61
C VAL A 278 -15.34 7.96 -0.58
N VAL A 279 -14.62 9.03 -0.93
CA VAL A 279 -14.36 10.14 0.00
C VAL A 279 -15.64 10.86 0.42
N ARG A 280 -16.55 11.12 -0.54
CA ARG A 280 -17.84 11.75 -0.24
C ARG A 280 -18.69 10.89 0.68
N GLN A 281 -18.84 9.61 0.39
CA GLN A 281 -19.66 8.72 1.22
C GLN A 281 -19.04 8.44 2.59
N LEU A 282 -17.70 8.37 2.71
CA LEU A 282 -17.05 8.31 4.02
C LEU A 282 -17.34 9.55 4.89
N SER A 283 -17.43 10.74 4.28
CA SER A 283 -17.78 11.96 5.01
C SER A 283 -19.22 11.96 5.55
N GLU A 284 -20.14 11.25 4.90
CA GLU A 284 -21.51 11.03 5.40
C GLU A 284 -21.52 10.17 6.68
N HIS A 285 -20.46 9.38 6.89
CA HIS A 285 -20.20 8.61 8.10
C HIS A 285 -19.25 9.30 9.09
N ASP A 286 -18.97 10.60 8.90
CA ASP A 286 -18.02 11.39 9.71
C ASP A 286 -16.58 10.84 9.71
N ILE A 287 -16.21 10.11 8.66
CA ILE A 287 -14.86 9.58 8.47
C ILE A 287 -14.12 10.48 7.48
N HIS A 288 -13.06 11.12 7.97
CA HIS A 288 -12.25 12.06 7.20
C HIS A 288 -10.79 11.57 7.12
N PRO A 289 -10.38 10.87 6.04
CA PRO A 289 -9.02 10.35 5.93
C PRO A 289 -7.95 11.45 6.03
N SER A 290 -7.00 11.29 6.96
CA SER A 290 -5.83 12.15 7.11
C SER A 290 -4.86 11.98 5.96
N ARG A 291 -4.82 10.77 5.37
CA ARG A 291 -4.02 10.45 4.17
C ARG A 291 -4.86 9.62 3.19
N LEU A 292 -4.76 9.97 1.92
CA LEU A 292 -5.38 9.26 0.81
C LEU A 292 -4.33 8.86 -0.21
N TYR A 293 -4.37 7.60 -0.63
CA TYR A 293 -3.53 7.07 -1.71
C TYR A 293 -4.38 6.37 -2.76
N SER A 294 -4.03 6.56 -4.03
CA SER A 294 -4.55 5.78 -5.15
C SER A 294 -3.36 5.06 -5.79
N ILE A 295 -3.35 3.73 -5.68
CA ILE A 295 -2.19 2.91 -6.04
C ILE A 295 -2.60 1.91 -7.12
N PRO A 296 -1.87 1.86 -8.25
CA PRO A 296 -2.04 0.78 -9.21
C PRO A 296 -1.54 -0.53 -8.62
N SER A 297 -2.40 -1.53 -8.54
CA SER A 297 -1.97 -2.91 -8.43
C SER A 297 -1.49 -3.38 -9.78
N SER A 298 -0.26 -3.88 -9.85
CA SER A 298 0.28 -4.56 -11.03
C SER A 298 -0.13 -6.04 -11.07
N ALA A 299 -1.27 -6.40 -10.46
CA ALA A 299 -1.81 -7.74 -10.53
C ALA A 299 -1.97 -8.21 -11.98
N SER A 300 -1.61 -9.47 -12.23
CA SER A 300 -1.74 -10.17 -13.51
C SER A 300 -3.19 -10.40 -13.94
N GLU A 301 -4.16 -10.10 -13.08
CA GLU A 301 -5.57 -10.25 -13.40
C GLU A 301 -5.98 -9.17 -14.41
N SER A 302 -6.24 -9.61 -15.64
CA SER A 302 -6.84 -8.77 -16.71
C SER A 302 -8.28 -8.34 -16.40
N ARG A 303 -8.72 -8.45 -15.14
CA ARG A 303 -10.08 -8.18 -14.69
C ARG A 303 -10.11 -6.80 -14.04
N GLY A 304 -11.01 -5.95 -14.54
CA GLY A 304 -11.39 -4.69 -13.90
C GLY A 304 -11.71 -4.89 -12.43
N GLY A 305 -11.15 -4.05 -11.57
CA GLY A 305 -11.50 -4.09 -10.15
C GLY A 305 -10.77 -3.03 -9.34
N PHE A 306 -11.23 -2.84 -8.11
CA PHE A 306 -10.54 -2.01 -7.13
C PHE A 306 -10.80 -2.54 -5.71
N SER A 307 -9.96 -2.11 -4.78
CA SER A 307 -10.12 -2.38 -3.35
C SER A 307 -10.03 -1.09 -2.57
N ILE A 308 -10.82 -1.03 -1.49
CA ILE A 308 -10.84 0.05 -0.51
C ILE A 308 -10.21 -0.52 0.76
N ALA A 309 -9.11 0.08 1.20
CA ALA A 309 -8.48 -0.23 2.48
C ALA A 309 -8.51 1.00 3.38
N LEU A 310 -9.02 0.81 4.60
CA LEU A 310 -9.16 1.85 5.60
C LEU A 310 -8.39 1.42 6.86
N LEU A 311 -7.41 2.24 7.26
CA LEU A 311 -6.62 2.06 8.46
C LEU A 311 -7.13 3.00 9.54
N ASN A 312 -7.49 2.45 10.70
CA ASN A 312 -7.73 3.25 11.89
C ASN A 312 -6.40 3.50 12.62
N ILE A 313 -5.83 4.69 12.42
CA ILE A 313 -4.50 5.04 12.94
C ILE A 313 -4.56 5.20 14.46
N SER A 314 -5.58 5.87 14.98
CA SER A 314 -5.75 6.05 16.42
C SER A 314 -5.85 4.71 17.16
N HIS A 315 -6.57 3.75 16.58
CA HIS A 315 -6.67 2.39 17.12
C HIS A 315 -5.35 1.63 17.05
N ALA A 316 -4.64 1.73 15.92
CA ALA A 316 -3.31 1.11 15.77
C ALA A 316 -2.33 1.63 16.81
N HIS A 317 -2.31 2.96 17.05
CA HIS A 317 -1.50 3.61 18.09
C HIS A 317 -1.83 3.10 19.49
N TYR A 318 -3.13 3.03 19.83
CA TYR A 318 -3.57 2.52 21.12
C TYR A 318 -3.12 1.07 21.35
N LEU A 319 -3.36 0.18 20.38
CA LEU A 319 -2.94 -1.22 20.46
C LEU A 319 -1.41 -1.34 20.53
N PHE A 320 -0.68 -0.48 19.82
CA PHE A 320 0.77 -0.48 19.81
C PHE A 320 1.33 -0.15 21.19
N ARG A 321 0.85 0.93 21.82
CA ARG A 321 1.23 1.30 23.19
C ARG A 321 0.90 0.18 24.17
N ALA A 322 -0.29 -0.40 24.09
CA ALA A 322 -0.68 -1.53 24.95
C ALA A 322 0.23 -2.76 24.77
N ALA A 323 0.62 -3.08 23.54
CA ALA A 323 1.53 -4.20 23.26
C ALA A 323 2.94 -3.96 23.83
N LEU A 324 3.45 -2.73 23.72
CA LEU A 324 4.75 -2.36 24.27
C LEU A 324 4.75 -2.34 25.80
N LEU A 325 3.68 -1.86 26.44
CA LEU A 325 3.47 -1.92 27.89
C LEU A 325 3.57 -3.36 28.39
N GLN A 326 2.81 -4.28 27.78
CA GLN A 326 2.83 -5.70 28.14
C GLN A 326 4.21 -6.34 27.97
N ALA A 327 4.92 -6.00 26.88
CA ALA A 327 6.27 -6.47 26.66
C ALA A 327 7.26 -5.97 27.74
N SER A 328 7.16 -4.70 28.14
CA SER A 328 8.01 -4.11 29.18
C SER A 328 7.80 -4.79 30.55
N GLN A 329 6.56 -5.02 30.95
CA GLN A 329 6.20 -5.67 32.22
C GLN A 329 6.64 -7.14 32.28
N SER A 330 6.63 -7.83 31.13
CA SER A 330 7.09 -9.22 31.06
C SER A 330 8.60 -9.35 31.33
N GLN A 331 9.40 -8.32 30.99
CA GLN A 331 10.85 -8.32 31.21
C GLN A 331 11.24 -7.95 32.65
N SER A 332 10.52 -7.02 33.28
CA SER A 332 10.77 -6.56 34.67
C SER A 332 10.43 -7.63 35.73
N SER A 333 9.51 -8.54 35.43
CA SER A 333 9.14 -9.65 36.35
C SER A 333 10.27 -10.65 36.67
N SER A 334 11.42 -10.57 35.97
CA SER A 334 12.62 -11.37 36.26
C SER A 334 13.52 -10.77 37.37
N ALA A 335 13.23 -9.56 37.85
CA ALA A 335 13.96 -8.89 38.93
C ALA A 335 12.98 -8.26 39.95
N LEU A 336 12.64 -8.98 41.02
CA LEU A 336 12.08 -8.38 42.23
C LEU A 336 13.22 -7.69 43.01
N PRO A 337 13.02 -6.46 43.51
CA PRO A 337 12.22 -6.29 44.73
C PRO A 337 11.11 -5.24 44.62
N THR A 338 10.02 -5.57 45.29
CA THR A 338 8.83 -4.76 45.58
C THR A 338 9.18 -3.38 46.17
N GLY A 339 8.65 -2.30 45.59
CA GLY A 339 8.71 -0.98 46.22
C GLY A 339 8.27 0.25 45.40
N HIS A 340 8.01 0.15 44.10
CA HIS A 340 7.60 1.30 43.28
C HIS A 340 6.08 1.33 43.08
N GLY A 341 5.48 2.52 43.19
CA GLY A 341 4.03 2.71 43.02
C GLY A 341 3.61 2.60 41.55
N GLU A 342 2.33 2.32 41.28
CA GLU A 342 1.79 2.23 39.91
C GLU A 342 2.11 3.48 39.06
N ASP A 343 2.14 4.66 39.68
CA ASP A 343 2.47 5.93 39.03
C ASP A 343 3.96 6.02 38.59
N ASP A 344 4.88 5.38 39.32
CA ASP A 344 6.32 5.38 38.99
C ASP A 344 6.61 4.48 37.78
N ASP A 345 5.89 3.37 37.67
CA ASP A 345 6.03 2.40 36.57
C ASP A 345 5.46 2.95 35.24
N GLU A 346 4.34 3.70 35.30
CA GLU A 346 3.77 4.37 34.12
C GLU A 346 4.70 5.48 33.61
N TYR A 347 5.28 6.28 34.50
CA TYR A 347 6.26 7.32 34.13
C TYR A 347 7.53 6.72 33.50
N ALA A 348 8.06 5.64 34.07
CA ALA A 348 9.22 4.95 33.51
C ALA A 348 8.94 4.34 32.12
N PHE A 349 7.72 3.87 31.88
CA PHE A 349 7.32 3.40 30.56
C PHE A 349 7.26 4.54 29.53
N GLU A 350 6.67 5.68 29.88
CA GLU A 350 6.61 6.84 28.98
C GLU A 350 8.01 7.36 28.63
N GLU A 351 8.91 7.48 29.61
CA GLU A 351 10.30 7.87 29.36
C GLU A 351 11.03 6.87 28.45
N TRP A 352 10.81 5.57 28.67
CA TRP A 352 11.36 4.53 27.78
C TRP A 352 10.78 4.61 26.37
N LEU A 353 9.47 4.81 26.23
CA LEU A 353 8.79 4.93 24.93
C LEU A 353 9.27 6.16 24.16
N GLU A 354 9.43 7.30 24.84
CA GLU A 354 10.03 8.51 24.28
C GLU A 354 11.48 8.26 23.83
N SER A 355 12.26 7.49 24.60
CA SER A 355 13.65 7.15 24.25
C SER A 355 13.78 6.33 22.96
N LEU A 356 12.76 5.56 22.60
CA LEU A 356 12.74 4.78 21.36
C LEU A 356 12.55 5.66 20.11
N HIS A 357 12.08 6.90 20.28
CA HIS A 357 11.79 7.84 19.20
C HIS A 357 10.94 7.21 18.08
N VAL A 358 9.95 6.38 18.45
CA VAL A 358 9.07 5.74 17.45
C VAL A 358 8.21 6.82 16.80
N PRO A 359 8.34 7.06 15.50
CA PRO A 359 7.56 8.07 14.81
C PRO A 359 6.09 7.66 14.70
N ASP A 360 5.20 8.65 14.63
CA ASP A 360 3.78 8.41 14.39
C ASP A 360 3.56 7.72 13.04
N ILE A 361 2.52 6.89 12.95
CA ILE A 361 2.15 6.19 11.71
C ILE A 361 1.96 7.15 10.53
N LEU A 362 1.41 8.35 10.75
CA LEU A 362 1.30 9.37 9.71
C LEU A 362 2.67 9.81 9.18
N THR A 363 3.65 9.99 10.07
CA THR A 363 5.03 10.31 9.70
C THR A 363 5.70 9.16 8.96
N LEU A 364 5.39 7.90 9.30
CA LEU A 364 5.86 6.72 8.55
C LEU A 364 5.25 6.64 7.15
N LEU A 365 3.98 7.03 6.99
CA LEU A 365 3.31 7.07 5.70
C LEU A 365 3.88 8.16 4.76
N ASP A 366 4.35 9.27 5.33
CA ASP A 366 4.95 10.38 4.59
C ASP A 366 6.45 10.20 4.30
N ASP A 367 7.10 9.20 4.89
CA ASP A 367 8.52 8.97 4.67
C ASP A 367 8.87 8.72 3.20
N PRO A 368 10.04 9.22 2.74
CA PRO A 368 10.50 8.98 1.39
C PRO A 368 10.77 7.49 1.16
N THR A 369 10.50 7.01 -0.05
CA THR A 369 10.81 5.65 -0.47
C THR A 369 11.49 5.68 -1.83
N GLY A 370 12.36 4.70 -2.09
CA GLY A 370 13.00 4.45 -3.38
C GLY A 370 12.23 3.44 -4.22
N THR A 371 10.92 3.31 -4.02
CA THR A 371 10.05 2.32 -4.66
C THR A 371 9.35 2.87 -5.90
N GLN A 372 8.88 1.99 -6.78
CA GLN A 372 8.26 2.39 -8.05
C GLN A 372 6.79 2.80 -7.90
N CYS A 373 6.06 2.17 -6.97
CA CYS A 373 4.59 2.22 -6.94
C CYS A 373 4.00 3.00 -5.76
N TRP A 374 4.82 3.50 -4.83
CA TRP A 374 4.35 4.34 -3.74
C TRP A 374 4.37 5.82 -4.16
N SER A 375 3.21 6.48 -4.15
CA SER A 375 3.13 7.91 -4.45
C SER A 375 3.73 8.72 -3.30
N SER A 376 4.64 9.65 -3.62
CA SER A 376 5.22 10.56 -2.63
C SER A 376 4.14 11.49 -2.02
N ASN A 377 4.06 11.50 -0.70
CA ASN A 377 3.15 12.31 0.15
C ASN A 377 1.67 11.99 -0.04
N GLY A 378 1.04 11.35 0.95
CA GLY A 378 -0.41 11.18 0.94
C GLY A 378 -1.08 12.54 1.07
N THR A 379 -2.14 12.78 0.31
CA THR A 379 -2.88 14.04 0.41
C THR A 379 -3.95 13.93 1.49
N SER A 380 -4.18 15.01 2.23
CA SER A 380 -5.42 15.15 3.00
C SER A 380 -6.46 15.77 2.07
N PRO A 381 -7.56 15.07 1.73
CA PRO A 381 -8.62 15.61 0.88
C PRO A 381 -9.32 16.84 1.50
N TYR A 382 -9.12 17.08 2.80
CA TYR A 382 -9.72 18.19 3.53
C TYR A 382 -8.73 19.32 3.86
N SER A 383 -7.50 19.26 3.33
CA SER A 383 -6.53 20.35 3.47
C SER A 383 -6.98 21.58 2.69
N THR A 384 -7.46 22.61 3.40
CA THR A 384 -7.80 23.93 2.84
C THR A 384 -6.54 24.75 2.56
N SER A 385 -5.64 24.25 1.71
CA SER A 385 -4.59 25.10 1.13
C SER A 385 -5.19 25.89 -0.03
N HIS A 386 -5.83 27.03 0.26
CA HIS A 386 -5.90 28.12 -0.71
C HIS A 386 -4.47 28.61 -0.94
N SER A 387 -3.76 27.96 -1.87
CA SER A 387 -2.49 28.49 -2.36
C SER A 387 -2.81 29.64 -3.30
N ASN A 388 -2.54 30.86 -2.83
CA ASN A 388 -2.40 32.02 -3.70
C ASN A 388 -1.37 31.66 -4.80
N PRO A 389 -1.70 31.81 -6.09
CA PRO A 389 -0.77 31.53 -7.17
C PRO A 389 0.21 32.70 -7.33
N SER A 390 1.05 32.94 -6.32
CA SER A 390 2.19 33.85 -6.43
C SER A 390 3.19 33.64 -5.29
N ALA A 391 3.99 32.59 -5.35
CA ALA A 391 5.28 32.56 -4.66
C ALA A 391 6.21 31.51 -5.29
N ASN A 392 6.99 31.99 -6.26
CA ASN A 392 8.28 31.53 -6.75
C ASN A 392 8.78 30.12 -6.42
N SER A 393 9.09 29.42 -7.52
CA SER A 393 10.21 28.51 -7.69
C SER A 393 11.48 28.93 -6.92
N GLY A 394 11.95 28.06 -6.03
CA GLY A 394 13.22 28.21 -5.34
C GLY A 394 13.66 26.92 -4.66
N SER A 395 14.53 26.18 -5.36
CA SER A 395 15.56 25.24 -4.90
C SER A 395 15.44 24.62 -3.49
N ALA A 396 15.41 23.29 -3.46
CA ALA A 396 15.64 22.47 -2.27
C ALA A 396 17.00 22.75 -1.63
N SER A 397 17.03 23.09 -0.34
CA SER A 397 18.09 22.74 0.62
C SER A 397 17.76 23.14 2.05
N SER A 398 17.83 22.15 2.95
CA SER A 398 18.09 22.24 4.40
C SER A 398 17.12 22.97 5.34
N ALA A 399 16.90 22.31 6.48
CA ALA A 399 16.44 22.81 7.77
C ALA A 399 14.95 22.54 8.12
N ILE A 400 14.68 21.31 8.55
CA ILE A 400 13.56 21.05 9.46
C ILE A 400 14.00 21.55 10.84
N ARG A 401 13.57 22.77 11.20
CA ARG A 401 13.59 23.22 12.59
C ARG A 401 12.35 22.65 13.28
N ASN A 402 12.58 21.96 14.38
CA ASN A 402 11.60 21.65 15.42
C ASN A 402 10.78 22.90 15.75
N VAL A 403 9.46 22.80 15.63
CA VAL A 403 8.54 23.69 16.32
C VAL A 403 7.45 22.81 16.92
N GLY A 404 7.55 22.57 18.22
CA GLY A 404 6.48 21.99 19.01
C GLY A 404 5.30 22.94 19.05
N TRP A 405 4.09 22.41 18.91
CA TRP A 405 2.86 23.20 19.01
C TRP A 405 2.05 22.73 20.21
N THR A 406 2.12 23.53 21.27
CA THR A 406 1.16 23.52 22.38
C THR A 406 -0.12 24.25 21.94
N TRP A 407 -1.27 23.60 22.06
CA TRP A 407 -2.59 24.20 21.82
C TRP A 407 -2.98 25.22 22.91
N PRO A 408 -3.54 26.39 22.58
CA PRO A 408 -4.36 27.17 23.49
C PRO A 408 -5.87 26.98 23.23
N ARG A 409 -6.61 26.89 24.33
CA ARG A 409 -8.06 26.70 24.44
C ARG A 409 -8.91 27.77 23.73
N ASN A 410 -10.03 27.29 23.18
CA ASN A 410 -11.29 27.93 22.76
C ASN A 410 -11.65 29.28 23.43
N PRO A 411 -12.32 30.21 22.70
CA PRO A 411 -13.62 30.67 23.21
C PRO A 411 -14.72 30.89 22.15
N LYS A 412 -15.85 30.22 22.38
CA LYS A 412 -17.26 30.67 22.34
C LYS A 412 -17.75 31.65 21.24
N ARG A 413 -18.62 31.10 20.37
CA ARG A 413 -20.01 31.52 20.06
C ARG A 413 -20.30 33.02 19.80
N ALA A 414 -20.64 33.35 18.55
CA ALA A 414 -21.54 34.45 18.22
C ALA A 414 -22.46 34.08 17.04
N LYS A 415 -23.73 34.50 17.17
CA LYS A 415 -24.87 34.25 16.27
C LYS A 415 -24.86 35.21 15.07
N GLY A 416 -25.47 34.77 13.98
CA GLY A 416 -26.46 35.56 13.24
C GLY A 416 -26.09 35.97 11.82
N GLU A 417 -27.11 35.91 10.95
CA GLU A 417 -27.22 36.47 9.59
C GLU A 417 -26.57 35.66 8.46
N LYS A 418 -27.10 35.57 7.24
CA LYS A 418 -28.45 35.57 6.61
C LYS A 418 -28.15 35.16 5.16
N GLU A 419 -29.10 34.50 4.48
CA GLU A 419 -29.00 34.14 3.05
C GLU A 419 -28.59 35.32 2.17
N ASN A 420 -27.79 35.04 1.15
CA ASN A 420 -27.94 35.64 -0.18
C ASN A 420 -27.44 34.64 -1.23
N ASP A 421 -28.34 34.32 -2.16
CA ASP A 421 -28.07 33.69 -3.44
C ASP A 421 -27.21 34.64 -4.30
N GLU A 422 -26.03 34.20 -4.71
CA GLU A 422 -25.34 34.78 -5.87
C GLU A 422 -24.83 33.67 -6.79
N GLU A 423 -25.60 33.47 -7.85
CA GLU A 423 -25.22 32.87 -9.12
C GLU A 423 -24.01 33.65 -9.70
N PHE A 424 -22.83 33.02 -9.77
CA PHE A 424 -21.68 33.59 -10.47
C PHE A 424 -21.15 32.64 -11.54
N SER A 425 -21.30 33.10 -12.78
CA SER A 425 -20.91 32.47 -14.02
C SER A 425 -19.40 32.21 -14.10
N ALA A 426 -19.01 30.96 -14.31
CA ALA A 426 -17.63 30.61 -14.63
C ALA A 426 -17.31 30.97 -16.09
N LYS A 427 -16.40 31.93 -16.24
CA LYS A 427 -15.81 32.35 -17.51
C LYS A 427 -14.88 31.26 -18.03
N VAL A 428 -15.26 30.62 -19.13
CA VAL A 428 -14.45 29.62 -19.85
C VAL A 428 -13.15 30.27 -20.34
N ILE A 429 -12.00 29.80 -19.85
CA ILE A 429 -10.69 30.08 -20.44
C ILE A 429 -10.33 28.90 -21.34
N PHE A 430 -10.45 29.10 -22.65
CA PHE A 430 -9.96 28.15 -23.66
C PHE A 430 -8.42 28.15 -23.66
N GLY A 431 -7.82 27.08 -23.14
CA GLY A 431 -6.43 26.71 -23.41
C GLY A 431 -6.35 25.86 -24.67
N ALA A 432 -6.41 26.47 -25.85
CA ALA A 432 -6.16 25.78 -27.11
C ALA A 432 -4.66 25.48 -27.25
N SER A 433 -4.28 24.20 -27.19
CA SER A 433 -2.96 23.77 -27.67
C SER A 433 -3.07 23.47 -29.17
N MET A 434 -2.60 24.41 -29.98
CA MET A 434 -2.51 24.29 -31.44
C MET A 434 -1.42 23.29 -31.83
N ALA A 435 -1.81 22.31 -32.66
CA ALA A 435 -0.91 21.61 -33.55
C ALA A 435 -0.30 22.59 -34.56
N SER A 436 1.02 22.79 -34.51
CA SER A 436 1.76 23.53 -35.53
C SER A 436 2.27 22.57 -36.61
N SER A 437 1.44 22.33 -37.63
CA SER A 437 1.89 21.88 -38.94
C SER A 437 2.45 23.08 -39.70
N ARG A 438 3.76 23.12 -39.93
CA ARG A 438 4.38 24.08 -40.87
C ARG A 438 4.66 23.38 -42.19
N ARG A 439 3.81 23.64 -43.17
CA ARG A 439 4.18 23.63 -44.60
C ARG A 439 4.71 25.02 -44.95
N ASN A 440 5.85 25.09 -45.61
CA ASN A 440 6.09 26.15 -46.59
C ASN A 440 7.00 25.63 -47.71
N THR A 441 6.44 25.62 -48.93
CA THR A 441 7.03 25.97 -50.25
C THR A 441 8.57 25.85 -50.39
N GLY A 442 9.18 25.08 -51.29
CA GLY A 442 8.81 24.69 -52.64
C GLY A 442 9.73 25.35 -53.66
N VAL A 443 10.86 24.72 -54.02
CA VAL A 443 11.71 24.82 -55.25
C VAL A 443 12.73 23.67 -55.13
N GLY A 444 13.08 22.79 -56.07
CA GLY A 444 12.75 22.51 -57.45
C GLY A 444 13.72 21.41 -57.94
N VAL A 445 13.19 20.41 -58.64
CA VAL A 445 13.83 19.56 -59.69
C VAL A 445 15.22 18.96 -59.44
N HIS A 446 15.30 17.63 -59.23
CA HIS A 446 15.94 16.71 -60.19
C HIS A 446 15.67 15.24 -59.84
N SER A 447 15.23 14.51 -60.86
CA SER A 447 15.00 13.06 -60.85
C SER A 447 16.32 12.29 -60.95
N SER A 448 16.44 11.19 -60.22
CA SER A 448 17.02 9.94 -60.73
C SER A 448 16.75 8.80 -59.76
N GLU A 449 16.00 7.81 -60.24
CA GLU A 449 15.98 6.42 -59.78
C GLU A 449 17.42 5.88 -59.65
N ILE A 450 17.64 4.97 -58.70
CA ILE A 450 18.49 3.77 -58.89
C ILE A 450 18.02 2.71 -57.88
N GLU A 451 17.85 1.51 -58.43
CA GLU A 451 17.44 0.26 -57.83
C GLU A 451 18.46 -0.34 -56.86
N ALA A 452 17.99 -1.42 -56.22
CA ALA A 452 18.66 -2.50 -55.52
C ALA A 452 20.19 -2.66 -55.67
N ASP A 453 20.81 -3.03 -54.56
CA ASP A 453 21.46 -4.34 -54.38
C ASP A 453 21.27 -4.84 -52.94
#